data_AF-A0A7K3RFC4-F1
#
_entry.id   AF-A0A7K3RFC4-F1
#
_cell.length_a   1.000
_cell.length_b   1.000
_cell.length_c   1.000
_cell.angle_alpha   90.00
_cell.angle_beta   90.00
_cell.angle_gamma   90.00
#
_symmetry.space_group_name_H-M   'P 1'
#
loop_
_entity.id
_entity.type
_entity.pdbx_description
1 polymer ?
#
loop_
_entity_poly.entity_id
_entity_poly.type
_entity_poly.pdbx_seq_one_letter_code
_entity_poly.pdbx_strand_id
1 'polypeptide(L)'
;MLVLLDHPVPTSVEPLLKGPHVLHRPTLGARPGALRGRALARDRPDVLLTRSVPAAAETAAWGAAAGERPLVVVLLDRVAGPGGARGGVARLRRPHARRLPGAGPAEDRLRVTVCPSAGAAEPPADLYARALATAERRFLAERVGPVLAGHLGAVRPEAASVVLVGAGVVNLLTGLRLLRAGHRVTFYDSGPDPRSDAPWTSFGCSRGGGDARMFTLTEADGYFGSPGGGPLPFAQPVKDKGWGLADLARLGPAERAWTEDNARVPGWLARSFTEEVLGYNLTSDRLWRELRHDVPELFHGVGLREGILRIYSDQDVLEAHATRQRSLTERDFEILSADRVSALHPALAAAHRAGAFVGGIEVNGFTVQVHRFLGAVTDAAERAGALFHWGRPVDALVPGEDGAPDGIRCRDGETVRADHYVLSPGAYGEALLHGTASAGLIHGMVGAWLTLPDPGRGLRNSLKITRSGHTAADANVTVTEGPDGRSFLTVGSGYGWTGADPDNLDPTQLEALHAAVDDTASRFFPEAFDEARRSGLLERSRRHCVRPWTASSLPVFETTRTSEGGLLLVTGGHNTGGFAQAPVTAEAVASALRGESHPMHIDYHPNRLRMFYGQKDARLPE
;
A
#
# COMPACT_ATOMS: atom_id res chain seq x y z
N MET A 1 16.93 -13.01 3.42
CA MET A 1 17.35 -13.30 2.03
C MET A 1 18.80 -12.91 1.82
N LEU A 2 19.67 -13.81 1.39
CA LEU A 2 21.05 -13.53 0.98
C LEU A 2 21.17 -13.57 -0.55
N VAL A 3 21.54 -12.45 -1.17
CA VAL A 3 21.77 -12.34 -2.61
C VAL A 3 23.27 -12.38 -2.90
N LEU A 4 23.72 -13.30 -3.75
CA LEU A 4 25.12 -13.36 -4.21
C LEU A 4 25.24 -12.83 -5.64
N LEU A 5 26.17 -11.91 -5.85
CA LEU A 5 26.60 -11.45 -7.18
C LEU A 5 27.98 -12.01 -7.49
N ASP A 6 28.15 -12.68 -8.63
CA ASP A 6 29.37 -13.42 -8.95
C ASP A 6 30.26 -12.80 -10.03
N HIS A 7 29.98 -11.56 -10.44
CA HIS A 7 30.67 -10.85 -11.52
C HIS A 7 31.03 -9.41 -11.14
N PRO A 8 31.98 -8.74 -11.84
CA PRO A 8 32.32 -7.35 -11.55
C PRO A 8 31.17 -6.41 -11.92
N VAL A 9 30.94 -5.39 -11.09
CA VAL A 9 29.92 -4.36 -11.31
C VAL A 9 30.56 -2.99 -11.54
N PRO A 10 29.92 -2.09 -12.30
CA PRO A 10 30.34 -0.69 -12.39
C PRO A 10 30.22 0.05 -11.04
N THR A 11 31.00 1.12 -10.84
CA THR A 11 30.97 1.94 -9.61
C THR A 11 29.59 2.51 -9.29
N SER A 12 28.77 2.81 -10.31
CA SER A 12 27.39 3.26 -10.11
C SER A 12 26.47 2.23 -9.42
N VAL A 13 26.85 0.95 -9.41
CA VAL A 13 26.10 -0.15 -8.77
C VAL A 13 26.55 -0.38 -7.32
N GLU A 14 27.77 0.02 -6.94
CA GLU A 14 28.32 -0.21 -5.60
C GLU A 14 27.40 0.25 -4.45
N PRO A 15 26.69 1.39 -4.53
CA PRO A 15 25.75 1.80 -3.49
C PRO A 15 24.61 0.79 -3.25
N LEU A 16 24.17 0.07 -4.30
CA LEU A 16 23.11 -0.95 -4.20
C LEU A 16 23.58 -2.23 -3.53
N LEU A 17 24.89 -2.46 -3.47
CA LEU A 17 25.50 -3.64 -2.86
C LEU A 17 25.81 -3.44 -1.38
N LYS A 18 25.61 -2.22 -0.85
CA LYS A 18 25.81 -1.92 0.57
C LYS A 18 24.69 -2.55 1.39
N GLY A 19 25.05 -3.50 2.25
CA GLY A 19 24.15 -4.12 3.22
C GLY A 19 24.54 -5.56 3.52
N PRO A 20 24.17 -6.11 4.69
CA PRO A 20 24.55 -7.46 5.09
C PRO A 20 23.89 -8.57 4.25
N HIS A 21 22.92 -8.23 3.39
CA HIS A 21 22.13 -9.16 2.59
C HIS A 21 22.62 -9.32 1.15
N VAL A 22 23.67 -8.60 0.76
CA VAL A 22 24.25 -8.67 -0.58
C VAL A 22 25.73 -9.07 -0.47
N LEU A 23 26.07 -10.23 -1.04
CA LEU A 23 27.42 -10.75 -1.08
C LEU A 23 28.00 -10.58 -2.49
N HIS A 24 28.99 -9.73 -2.65
CA HIS A 24 29.66 -9.50 -3.94
C HIS A 24 30.97 -10.30 -4.03
N ARG A 25 31.02 -11.26 -4.97
CA ARG A 25 32.17 -12.12 -5.27
C ARG A 25 32.57 -11.92 -6.75
N PRO A 26 33.22 -10.81 -7.12
CA PRO A 26 33.34 -10.37 -8.52
C PRO A 26 34.07 -11.33 -9.47
N THR A 27 34.88 -12.25 -8.95
CA THR A 27 35.63 -13.22 -9.77
C THR A 27 35.01 -14.61 -9.80
N LEU A 28 33.92 -14.84 -9.06
CA LEU A 28 33.41 -16.19 -8.81
C LEU A 28 32.78 -16.82 -10.06
N GLY A 29 32.02 -16.05 -10.84
CA GLY A 29 31.36 -16.49 -12.07
C GLY A 29 32.34 -16.90 -13.18
N ALA A 30 33.61 -16.47 -13.07
CA ALA A 30 34.67 -16.84 -14.00
C ALA A 30 35.50 -18.07 -13.53
N ARG A 31 35.25 -18.58 -12.32
CA ARG A 31 35.96 -19.76 -11.80
C ARG A 31 35.44 -21.05 -12.45
N PRO A 32 36.27 -22.11 -12.52
CA PRO A 32 35.83 -23.45 -12.91
C PRO A 32 34.63 -23.93 -12.08
N GLY A 33 33.73 -24.71 -12.69
CA GLY A 33 32.45 -25.03 -12.07
C GLY A 33 32.53 -25.75 -10.72
N ALA A 34 33.53 -26.60 -10.50
CA ALA A 34 33.75 -27.23 -9.19
C ALA A 34 34.05 -26.20 -8.08
N LEU A 35 34.80 -25.13 -8.39
CA LEU A 35 35.13 -24.08 -7.42
C LEU A 35 33.94 -23.14 -7.20
N ARG A 36 33.19 -22.80 -8.26
CA ARG A 36 31.96 -22.00 -8.15
C ARG A 36 30.90 -22.74 -7.34
N GLY A 37 30.65 -24.01 -7.62
CA GLY A 37 29.73 -24.87 -6.84
C GLY A 37 30.11 -24.98 -5.36
N ARG A 38 31.40 -25.18 -5.03
CA ARG A 38 31.88 -25.19 -3.63
C ARG A 38 31.66 -23.86 -2.92
N ALA A 39 31.89 -22.74 -3.61
CA ALA A 39 31.65 -21.42 -3.04
C ALA A 39 30.15 -21.17 -2.78
N LEU A 40 29.28 -21.56 -3.71
CA LEU A 40 27.82 -21.49 -3.53
C LEU A 40 27.37 -22.37 -2.35
N ALA A 41 27.92 -23.57 -2.22
CA ALA A 41 27.64 -24.46 -1.10
C ALA A 41 28.11 -23.91 0.26
N ARG A 42 29.24 -23.18 0.28
CA ARG A 42 29.77 -22.54 1.49
C ARG A 42 28.98 -21.28 1.87
N ASP A 43 28.78 -20.38 0.92
CA ASP A 43 28.15 -19.07 1.15
C ASP A 43 26.62 -19.20 1.27
N ARG A 44 26.04 -20.30 0.77
CA ARG A 44 24.62 -20.68 0.89
C ARG A 44 23.63 -19.55 0.55
N PRO A 45 23.80 -18.84 -0.58
CA PRO A 45 22.89 -17.77 -0.95
C PRO A 45 21.48 -18.31 -1.18
N ASP A 46 20.48 -17.46 -0.97
CA ASP A 46 19.09 -17.74 -1.34
C ASP A 46 18.84 -17.39 -2.82
N VAL A 47 19.55 -16.36 -3.30
CA VAL A 47 19.48 -15.89 -4.69
C VAL A 47 20.88 -15.74 -5.27
N LEU A 48 21.09 -16.24 -6.47
CA LEU A 48 22.27 -15.98 -7.29
C LEU A 48 21.92 -15.01 -8.44
N LEU A 49 22.58 -13.86 -8.48
CA LEU A 49 22.47 -12.87 -9.55
C LEU A 49 23.74 -12.94 -10.41
N THR A 50 23.59 -13.40 -11.65
CA THR A 50 24.68 -13.91 -12.49
C THR A 50 24.49 -13.55 -13.96
N ARG A 51 25.54 -13.69 -14.77
CA ARG A 51 25.51 -13.58 -16.24
C ARG A 51 25.49 -14.92 -16.97
N SER A 52 25.60 -16.02 -16.24
CA SER A 52 25.51 -17.39 -16.78
C SER A 52 24.69 -18.28 -15.86
N VAL A 53 23.89 -19.15 -16.46
CA VAL A 53 23.13 -20.17 -15.75
C VAL A 53 24.12 -21.15 -15.09
N PRO A 54 23.95 -21.50 -13.81
CA PRO A 54 24.78 -22.50 -13.15
C PRO A 54 24.68 -23.87 -13.84
N ALA A 55 25.81 -24.57 -13.95
CA ALA A 55 25.84 -25.93 -14.45
C ALA A 55 25.16 -26.91 -13.47
N ALA A 56 24.83 -28.10 -13.96
CA ALA A 56 24.22 -29.18 -13.19
C ALA A 56 24.96 -29.47 -11.86
N ALA A 57 26.28 -29.67 -11.95
CA ALA A 57 27.12 -29.95 -10.79
C ALA A 57 27.20 -28.78 -9.79
N GLU A 58 27.13 -27.53 -10.27
CA GLU A 58 27.10 -26.34 -9.41
C GLU A 58 25.77 -26.27 -8.65
N THR A 59 24.67 -26.51 -9.37
CA THR A 59 23.31 -26.53 -8.81
C THR A 59 23.15 -27.65 -7.80
N ALA A 60 23.67 -28.85 -8.06
CA ALA A 60 23.65 -29.97 -7.12
C ALA A 60 24.42 -29.66 -5.84
N ALA A 61 25.63 -29.10 -5.94
CA ALA A 61 26.44 -28.72 -4.78
C ALA A 61 25.77 -27.63 -3.93
N TRP A 62 25.22 -26.60 -4.59
CA TRP A 62 24.47 -25.54 -3.91
C TRP A 62 23.20 -26.08 -3.26
N GLY A 63 22.41 -26.88 -3.99
CA GLY A 63 21.17 -27.47 -3.52
C GLY A 63 21.35 -28.37 -2.31
N ALA A 64 22.41 -29.19 -2.28
CA ALA A 64 22.75 -30.01 -1.13
C ALA A 64 23.00 -29.19 0.13
N ALA A 65 23.68 -28.04 0.00
CA ALA A 65 23.94 -27.14 1.13
C ALA A 65 22.75 -26.24 1.50
N ALA A 66 21.84 -25.99 0.55
CA ALA A 66 20.66 -25.16 0.76
C ALA A 66 19.56 -25.88 1.57
N GLY A 67 19.61 -27.21 1.68
CA GLY A 67 18.56 -28.00 2.32
C GLY A 67 17.31 -27.99 1.47
N GLU A 68 16.15 -27.60 2.01
CA GLU A 68 14.88 -27.46 1.28
C GLU A 68 14.62 -26.05 0.74
N ARG A 69 15.49 -25.07 1.04
CA ARG A 69 15.32 -23.68 0.60
C ARG A 69 15.29 -23.53 -0.92
N PRO A 70 14.49 -22.60 -1.48
CA PRO A 70 14.43 -22.40 -2.92
C PRO A 70 15.77 -21.94 -3.48
N LEU A 71 16.08 -22.36 -4.72
CA LEU A 71 17.28 -21.94 -5.45
C LEU A 71 16.87 -20.96 -6.55
N VAL A 72 17.07 -19.66 -6.30
CA VAL A 72 16.65 -18.61 -7.24
C VAL A 72 17.84 -18.07 -8.01
N VAL A 73 17.74 -18.02 -9.33
CA VAL A 73 18.73 -17.43 -10.22
C VAL A 73 18.11 -16.25 -10.97
N VAL A 74 18.73 -15.08 -10.87
CA VAL A 74 18.43 -13.93 -11.72
C VAL A 74 19.56 -13.78 -12.74
N LEU A 75 19.24 -14.06 -14.00
CA LEU A 75 20.16 -13.95 -15.12
C LEU A 75 20.09 -12.52 -15.68
N LEU A 76 21.19 -11.79 -15.61
CA LEU A 76 21.34 -10.53 -16.34
C LEU A 76 21.60 -10.84 -17.81
N ASP A 77 20.72 -10.39 -18.70
CA ASP A 77 20.94 -10.56 -20.14
C ASP A 77 22.20 -9.81 -20.60
N ARG A 78 22.87 -10.31 -21.64
CA ARG A 78 24.00 -9.60 -22.24
C ARG A 78 23.46 -8.41 -23.02
N VAL A 79 24.00 -7.21 -22.76
CA VAL A 79 23.77 -6.05 -23.63
C VAL A 79 24.17 -6.46 -25.05
N ALA A 80 23.22 -6.47 -25.99
CA ALA A 80 23.54 -6.68 -27.39
C ALA A 80 24.55 -5.60 -27.80
N GLY A 81 25.72 -6.01 -28.30
CA GLY A 81 26.73 -5.09 -28.80
C GLY A 81 26.17 -4.20 -29.92
N PRO A 82 26.84 -3.08 -30.25
CA PRO A 82 26.39 -2.17 -31.31
C PRO A 82 26.46 -2.92 -32.66
N GLY A 83 25.33 -3.51 -33.07
CA GLY A 83 25.25 -4.36 -34.27
C GLY A 83 24.28 -5.55 -34.19
N GLY A 84 23.71 -5.86 -33.00
CA GLY A 84 22.70 -6.91 -32.87
C GLY A 84 21.31 -6.44 -33.30
N ALA A 85 20.68 -7.15 -34.24
CA ALA A 85 19.39 -6.83 -34.84
C ALA A 85 18.28 -6.52 -33.82
N ARG A 86 17.44 -5.51 -34.16
CA ARG A 86 16.23 -5.11 -33.44
C ARG A 86 15.20 -6.25 -33.42
N GLY A 87 15.28 -7.14 -32.42
CA GLY A 87 14.16 -8.00 -32.03
C GLY A 87 13.18 -7.18 -31.19
N GLY A 88 11.93 -7.09 -31.64
CA GLY A 88 10.90 -6.19 -31.12
C GLY A 88 10.75 -6.19 -29.60
N VAL A 89 10.56 -4.99 -29.06
CA VAL A 89 10.10 -4.73 -27.69
C VAL A 89 8.71 -5.36 -27.54
N ALA A 90 8.67 -6.63 -27.14
CA ALA A 90 7.45 -7.27 -26.70
C ALA A 90 7.11 -6.67 -25.33
N ARG A 91 5.94 -6.03 -25.25
CA ARG A 91 5.31 -5.50 -24.02
C ARG A 91 5.58 -6.45 -22.84
N LEU A 92 6.08 -5.89 -21.74
CA LEU A 92 6.37 -6.54 -20.46
C LEU A 92 5.23 -7.47 -20.03
N ARG A 93 5.34 -8.75 -20.36
CA ARG A 93 4.75 -9.83 -19.55
C ARG A 93 5.72 -10.10 -18.41
N ARG A 94 5.19 -10.30 -17.20
CA ARG A 94 5.96 -10.74 -16.02
C ARG A 94 7.01 -11.77 -16.44
N PRO A 95 8.26 -11.69 -15.96
CA PRO A 95 9.27 -12.69 -16.32
C PRO A 95 8.72 -14.10 -16.05
N HIS A 96 8.69 -14.99 -17.03
CA HIS A 96 8.28 -16.37 -16.76
C HIS A 96 9.52 -17.16 -16.32
N ALA A 97 9.48 -17.74 -15.13
CA ALA A 97 10.49 -18.70 -14.70
C ALA A 97 10.36 -19.95 -15.57
N ARG A 98 11.47 -20.41 -16.17
CA ARG A 98 11.51 -21.70 -16.86
C ARG A 98 12.11 -22.73 -15.91
N ARG A 99 11.41 -23.87 -15.73
CA ARG A 99 12.00 -25.08 -15.13
C ARG A 99 12.98 -25.64 -16.18
N LEU A 100 14.25 -25.82 -15.81
CA LEU A 100 15.17 -26.55 -16.67
C LEU A 100 14.85 -28.05 -16.53
N PRO A 101 14.60 -28.78 -17.62
CA PRO A 101 14.44 -30.24 -17.52
C PRO A 101 15.82 -30.88 -17.26
N GLY A 102 16.00 -31.56 -16.12
CA GLY A 102 17.27 -32.25 -15.81
C GLY A 102 17.34 -33.07 -14.50
N ALA A 103 17.85 -34.30 -14.66
CA ALA A 103 18.39 -35.38 -13.81
C ALA A 103 18.41 -35.41 -12.24
N GLY A 104 17.87 -34.46 -11.46
CA GLY A 104 17.89 -34.60 -9.99
C GLY A 104 17.08 -33.59 -9.16
N PRO A 105 16.85 -33.88 -7.86
CA PRO A 105 15.91 -33.11 -7.02
C PRO A 105 16.28 -31.64 -6.79
N ALA A 106 17.56 -31.27 -6.91
CA ALA A 106 18.02 -29.89 -6.81
C ALA A 106 17.76 -29.07 -8.08
N GLU A 107 17.87 -29.67 -9.27
CA GLU A 107 17.59 -29.00 -10.56
C GLU A 107 16.10 -28.70 -10.71
N ASP A 108 15.26 -29.60 -10.22
CA ASP A 108 13.80 -29.44 -10.14
C ASP A 108 13.35 -28.25 -9.28
N ARG A 109 14.22 -27.81 -8.36
CA ARG A 109 14.02 -26.67 -7.45
C ARG A 109 14.66 -25.38 -7.94
N LEU A 110 15.47 -25.42 -9.00
CA LEU A 110 16.09 -24.24 -9.58
C LEU A 110 15.05 -23.40 -10.31
N ARG A 111 15.07 -22.07 -10.07
CA ARG A 111 14.20 -21.10 -10.73
C ARG A 111 15.05 -20.04 -11.41
N VAL A 112 15.11 -20.07 -12.74
CA VAL A 112 15.85 -19.08 -13.52
C VAL A 112 14.90 -18.01 -14.04
N THR A 113 15.16 -16.76 -13.69
CA THR A 113 14.46 -15.59 -14.20
C THR A 113 15.43 -14.69 -14.94
N VAL A 114 15.13 -14.38 -16.19
CA VAL A 114 15.92 -13.41 -16.96
C VAL A 114 15.47 -12.00 -16.62
N CYS A 115 16.42 -11.14 -16.23
CA CYS A 115 16.23 -9.71 -16.11
C CYS A 115 16.79 -9.06 -17.38
N PRO A 116 15.94 -8.67 -18.36
CA PRO A 116 16.41 -8.09 -19.60
C PRO A 116 17.07 -6.73 -19.34
N SER A 117 18.15 -6.45 -20.06
CA SER A 117 18.67 -5.09 -20.19
C SER A 117 17.73 -4.31 -21.11
N ALA A 118 17.40 -3.05 -20.77
CA ALA A 118 16.67 -2.18 -21.69
C ALA A 118 17.56 -1.61 -22.83
N GLY A 119 18.72 -2.23 -23.09
CA GLY A 119 19.72 -1.79 -24.06
C GLY A 119 20.78 -0.86 -23.46
N ALA A 120 21.67 -0.34 -24.31
CA ALA A 120 22.81 0.50 -23.91
C ALA A 120 22.41 1.88 -23.33
N ALA A 121 21.15 2.29 -23.45
CA ALA A 121 20.66 3.59 -22.98
C ALA A 121 20.34 3.63 -21.48
N GLU A 122 20.25 2.47 -20.82
CA GLU A 122 19.85 2.39 -19.43
C GLU A 122 21.05 2.54 -18.47
N PRO A 123 20.97 3.40 -17.44
CA PRO A 123 21.99 3.46 -16.42
C PRO A 123 22.21 2.09 -15.76
N PRO A 124 23.46 1.61 -15.61
CA PRO A 124 23.72 0.31 -15.01
C PRO A 124 23.09 0.13 -13.62
N ALA A 125 23.03 1.18 -12.80
CA ALA A 125 22.41 1.11 -11.48
C ALA A 125 20.93 0.67 -11.54
N ASP A 126 20.16 1.15 -12.51
CA ASP A 126 18.74 0.82 -12.63
C ASP A 126 18.52 -0.64 -13.02
N LEU A 127 19.39 -1.21 -13.87
CA LEU A 127 19.33 -2.63 -14.24
C LEU A 127 19.53 -3.51 -13.01
N TYR A 128 20.53 -3.20 -12.18
CA TYR A 128 20.80 -3.96 -10.97
C TYR A 128 19.72 -3.75 -9.91
N ALA A 129 19.17 -2.54 -9.78
CA ALA A 129 18.02 -2.30 -8.89
C ALA A 129 16.81 -3.16 -9.30
N ARG A 130 16.49 -3.23 -10.59
CA ARG A 130 15.43 -4.13 -11.09
C ARG A 130 15.75 -5.61 -10.91
N ALA A 131 17.00 -5.99 -11.08
CA ALA A 131 17.43 -7.37 -10.91
C ALA A 131 17.36 -7.80 -9.44
N LEU A 132 17.71 -6.92 -8.49
CA LEU A 132 17.52 -7.10 -7.05
C LEU A 132 16.03 -7.17 -6.67
N ALA A 133 15.19 -6.29 -7.21
CA ALA A 133 13.74 -6.36 -7.02
C ALA A 133 13.16 -7.67 -7.58
N THR A 134 13.66 -8.14 -8.72
CA THR A 134 13.26 -9.42 -9.31
C THR A 134 13.71 -10.59 -8.45
N ALA A 135 14.92 -10.55 -7.91
CA ALA A 135 15.43 -11.55 -6.98
C ALA A 135 14.54 -11.66 -5.74
N GLU A 136 14.21 -10.51 -5.12
CA GLU A 136 13.36 -10.44 -3.94
C GLU A 136 11.97 -11.03 -4.19
N ARG A 137 11.27 -10.60 -5.24
CA ARG A 137 9.93 -11.11 -5.57
C ARG A 137 9.94 -12.61 -5.86
N ARG A 138 10.97 -13.12 -6.54
CA ARG A 138 11.09 -14.54 -6.84
C ARG A 138 11.36 -15.37 -5.60
N PHE A 139 12.27 -14.90 -4.76
CA PHE A 139 12.54 -15.53 -3.47
C PHE A 139 11.26 -15.59 -2.62
N LEU A 140 10.54 -14.47 -2.53
CA LEU A 140 9.28 -14.39 -1.80
C LEU A 140 8.23 -15.36 -2.35
N ALA A 141 8.02 -15.39 -3.67
CA ALA A 141 7.04 -16.27 -4.31
C ALA A 141 7.36 -17.76 -4.07
N GLU A 142 8.63 -18.16 -4.09
CA GLU A 142 9.00 -19.56 -3.82
C GLU A 142 8.93 -19.92 -2.33
N ARG A 143 9.03 -18.94 -1.41
CA ARG A 143 8.87 -19.17 0.03
C ARG A 143 7.40 -19.21 0.46
N VAL A 144 6.58 -18.33 -0.10
CA VAL A 144 5.17 -18.16 0.29
C VAL A 144 4.25 -19.05 -0.55
N GLY A 145 4.54 -19.23 -1.84
CA GLY A 145 3.69 -19.90 -2.80
C GLY A 145 3.22 -21.30 -2.38
N PRO A 146 4.11 -22.21 -1.94
CA PRO A 146 3.70 -23.55 -1.51
C PRO A 146 2.74 -23.55 -0.30
N VAL A 147 3.02 -22.70 0.71
CA VAL A 147 2.16 -22.56 1.90
C VAL A 147 0.80 -22.00 1.51
N LEU A 148 0.79 -20.94 0.70
CA LEU A 148 -0.42 -20.34 0.17
C LEU A 148 -1.24 -21.35 -0.64
N ALA A 149 -0.61 -22.13 -1.53
CA ALA A 149 -1.29 -23.17 -2.29
C ALA A 149 -1.92 -24.24 -1.38
N GLY A 150 -1.25 -24.61 -0.28
CA GLY A 150 -1.81 -25.50 0.74
C GLY A 150 -3.01 -24.91 1.46
N HIS A 151 -2.99 -23.60 1.76
CA HIS A 151 -4.14 -22.91 2.35
C HIS A 151 -5.33 -22.84 1.38
N LEU A 152 -5.07 -22.42 0.14
CA LEU A 152 -6.11 -22.25 -0.88
C LEU A 152 -6.69 -23.58 -1.39
N GLY A 153 -5.88 -24.63 -1.49
CA GLY A 153 -6.32 -25.95 -1.98
C GLY A 153 -7.27 -26.69 -1.04
N ALA A 154 -7.38 -26.25 0.21
CA ALA A 154 -8.34 -26.79 1.18
C ALA A 154 -9.72 -26.10 1.08
N VAL A 155 -9.80 -24.96 0.39
CA VAL A 155 -11.02 -24.16 0.31
C VAL A 155 -12.04 -24.85 -0.58
N ARG A 156 -13.27 -24.92 -0.08
CA ARG A 156 -14.41 -25.31 -0.89
C ARG A 156 -15.03 -24.05 -1.49
N PRO A 157 -15.13 -23.92 -2.82
CA PRO A 157 -15.53 -22.68 -3.49
C PRO A 157 -17.05 -22.41 -3.44
N GLU A 158 -17.80 -23.14 -2.62
CA GLU A 158 -19.24 -22.99 -2.52
C GLU A 158 -19.65 -21.75 -1.71
N ALA A 159 -20.93 -21.39 -1.80
CA ALA A 159 -21.52 -20.35 -0.96
C ALA A 159 -21.34 -20.71 0.52
N ALA A 160 -20.66 -19.82 1.24
CA ALA A 160 -20.22 -20.02 2.62
C ALA A 160 -20.61 -18.83 3.49
N SER A 161 -20.61 -19.02 4.81
CA SER A 161 -20.71 -17.94 5.79
C SER A 161 -19.38 -17.21 5.93
N VAL A 162 -19.40 -15.88 5.82
CA VAL A 162 -18.23 -15.03 5.93
C VAL A 162 -18.50 -13.92 6.94
N VAL A 163 -17.66 -13.86 7.97
CA VAL A 163 -17.66 -12.79 8.96
C VAL A 163 -16.59 -11.76 8.61
N LEU A 164 -16.97 -10.50 8.45
CA LEU A 164 -16.03 -9.38 8.27
C LEU A 164 -15.97 -8.55 9.55
N VAL A 165 -14.75 -8.34 10.05
CA VAL A 165 -14.49 -7.49 11.23
C VAL A 165 -13.88 -6.18 10.77
N GLY A 166 -14.56 -5.08 11.07
CA GLY A 166 -14.34 -3.75 10.49
C GLY A 166 -15.19 -3.55 9.23
N ALA A 167 -15.91 -2.44 9.18
CA ALA A 167 -16.81 -2.00 8.11
C ALA A 167 -16.33 -0.66 7.51
N GLY A 168 -15.02 -0.50 7.38
CA GLY A 168 -14.42 0.52 6.51
C GLY A 168 -14.64 0.20 5.04
N VAL A 169 -14.30 1.15 4.15
CA VAL A 169 -14.58 1.05 2.70
C VAL A 169 -14.03 -0.22 2.05
N VAL A 170 -12.85 -0.70 2.51
CA VAL A 170 -12.23 -1.93 2.01
C VAL A 170 -13.13 -3.14 2.28
N ASN A 171 -13.57 -3.33 3.52
CA ASN A 171 -14.42 -4.45 3.89
C ASN A 171 -15.85 -4.29 3.39
N LEU A 172 -16.41 -3.08 3.33
CA LEU A 172 -17.75 -2.87 2.75
C LEU A 172 -17.80 -3.29 1.28
N LEU A 173 -16.81 -2.88 0.46
CA LEU A 173 -16.71 -3.33 -0.93
C LEU A 173 -16.38 -4.83 -1.05
N THR A 174 -15.61 -5.37 -0.10
CA THR A 174 -15.31 -6.81 -0.02
C THR A 174 -16.59 -7.61 0.23
N GLY A 175 -17.36 -7.27 1.26
CA GLY A 175 -18.62 -7.95 1.56
C GLY A 175 -19.64 -7.80 0.42
N LEU A 176 -19.74 -6.62 -0.21
CA LEU A 176 -20.60 -6.47 -1.40
C LEU A 176 -20.20 -7.41 -2.54
N ARG A 177 -18.90 -7.57 -2.80
CA ARG A 177 -18.40 -8.52 -3.80
C ARG A 177 -18.71 -9.98 -3.40
N LEU A 178 -18.54 -10.32 -2.13
CA LEU A 178 -18.81 -11.67 -1.62
C LEU A 178 -20.30 -12.03 -1.65
N LEU A 179 -21.19 -11.07 -1.32
CA LEU A 179 -22.64 -11.23 -1.49
C LEU A 179 -23.01 -11.52 -2.95
N ARG A 180 -22.42 -10.79 -3.90
CA ARG A 180 -22.62 -11.02 -5.35
C ARG A 180 -22.07 -12.37 -5.81
N ALA A 181 -21.08 -12.93 -5.10
CA ALA A 181 -20.58 -14.28 -5.32
C ALA A 181 -21.41 -15.36 -4.61
N GLY A 182 -22.48 -14.99 -3.89
CA GLY A 182 -23.42 -15.91 -3.25
C GLY A 182 -23.09 -16.25 -1.79
N HIS A 183 -22.07 -15.66 -1.19
CA HIS A 183 -21.74 -15.90 0.22
C HIS A 183 -22.75 -15.22 1.17
N ARG A 184 -22.96 -15.80 2.35
CA ARG A 184 -23.70 -15.16 3.44
C ARG A 184 -22.76 -14.29 4.25
N VAL A 185 -22.99 -12.99 4.27
CA VAL A 185 -22.05 -12.03 4.83
C VAL A 185 -22.59 -11.39 6.11
N THR A 186 -21.76 -11.37 7.16
CA THR A 186 -22.06 -10.66 8.42
C THR A 186 -20.91 -9.73 8.78
N PHE A 187 -21.22 -8.47 9.10
CA PHE A 187 -20.25 -7.46 9.51
C PHE A 187 -20.31 -7.22 11.01
N TYR A 188 -19.13 -7.05 11.61
CA TYR A 188 -18.96 -6.57 12.99
C TYR A 188 -18.07 -5.34 12.96
N ASP A 189 -18.53 -4.22 13.52
CA ASP A 189 -17.72 -3.01 13.66
C ASP A 189 -17.82 -2.49 15.09
N SER A 190 -16.70 -2.01 15.63
CA SER A 190 -16.64 -1.41 16.97
C SER A 190 -17.26 -0.01 17.00
N GLY A 191 -17.25 0.69 15.86
CA GLY A 191 -17.88 1.97 15.65
C GLY A 191 -19.38 1.87 15.35
N PRO A 192 -20.08 3.01 15.37
CA PRO A 192 -21.50 3.07 15.05
C PRO A 192 -21.73 2.92 13.54
N ASP A 193 -23.00 2.75 13.15
CA ASP A 193 -23.43 2.76 11.76
C ASP A 193 -22.91 4.02 11.03
N PRO A 194 -22.21 3.89 9.88
CA PRO A 194 -21.64 5.03 9.15
C PRO A 194 -22.68 6.03 8.66
N ARG A 195 -23.96 5.66 8.61
CA ARG A 195 -25.10 6.52 8.26
C ARG A 195 -25.57 7.39 9.44
N SER A 196 -25.15 7.08 10.67
CA SER A 196 -25.57 7.80 11.86
C SER A 196 -24.87 9.17 12.03
N ASP A 197 -25.44 9.98 12.90
CA ASP A 197 -24.97 11.32 13.27
C ASP A 197 -24.00 11.30 14.47
N ALA A 198 -23.41 10.14 14.77
CA ALA A 198 -22.48 9.99 15.88
C ALA A 198 -21.26 10.95 15.73
N PRO A 199 -20.57 11.29 16.84
CA PRO A 199 -19.36 12.10 16.78
C PRO A 199 -18.33 11.51 15.83
N TRP A 200 -17.64 12.36 15.05
CA TRP A 200 -16.67 11.89 14.05
C TRP A 200 -15.52 11.07 14.68
N THR A 201 -15.22 11.28 15.96
CA THR A 201 -14.21 10.54 16.75
C THR A 201 -14.62 9.10 17.05
N SER A 202 -15.92 8.77 16.96
CA SER A 202 -16.43 7.42 17.17
C SER A 202 -16.26 6.51 15.95
N PHE A 203 -15.83 7.06 14.81
CA PHE A 203 -15.67 6.31 13.56
C PHE A 203 -14.21 6.02 13.23
N GLY A 204 -13.98 4.88 12.59
CA GLY A 204 -12.69 4.57 11.97
C GLY A 204 -12.38 5.42 10.73
N CYS A 205 -11.17 5.22 10.18
CA CYS A 205 -10.57 6.01 9.10
C CYS A 205 -11.52 6.36 7.94
N SER A 206 -12.38 5.45 7.49
CA SER A 206 -13.21 5.68 6.29
C SER A 206 -14.27 6.77 6.49
N ARG A 207 -14.80 6.90 7.72
CA ARG A 207 -15.92 7.79 8.08
C ARG A 207 -15.51 8.90 9.06
N GLY A 208 -14.40 8.70 9.78
CA GLY A 208 -13.78 9.73 10.61
C GLY A 208 -13.08 10.79 9.75
N GLY A 209 -13.05 12.03 10.24
CA GLY A 209 -12.45 13.16 9.53
C GLY A 209 -13.41 13.86 8.55
N GLY A 210 -12.87 14.27 7.40
CA GLY A 210 -13.58 15.00 6.34
C GLY A 210 -14.25 14.09 5.31
N ASP A 211 -15.37 14.57 4.76
CA ASP A 211 -16.25 13.88 3.82
C ASP A 211 -15.71 13.86 2.38
N ALA A 212 -14.51 13.31 2.18
CA ALA A 212 -13.88 13.30 0.87
C ALA A 212 -12.92 12.12 0.71
N ARG A 213 -13.07 11.34 -0.36
CA ARG A 213 -12.04 10.42 -0.83
C ARG A 213 -11.81 10.57 -2.32
N MET A 214 -10.58 10.25 -2.72
CA MET A 214 -10.08 10.42 -4.07
C MET A 214 -9.52 9.10 -4.57
N PHE A 215 -9.72 8.84 -5.85
CA PHE A 215 -9.01 7.84 -6.62
C PHE A 215 -8.16 8.51 -7.69
N THR A 216 -6.87 8.19 -7.71
CA THR A 216 -5.96 8.42 -8.86
C THR A 216 -5.02 7.22 -8.98
N LEU A 217 -4.38 7.06 -10.14
CA LEU A 217 -3.39 5.99 -10.33
C LEU A 217 -2.16 6.14 -9.42
N THR A 218 -1.86 7.37 -9.00
CA THR A 218 -0.73 7.74 -8.16
C THR A 218 -1.16 8.09 -6.73
N GLU A 219 -2.19 7.41 -6.22
CA GLU A 219 -2.57 7.48 -4.81
C GLU A 219 -1.71 6.51 -3.98
N ALA A 220 -1.32 6.93 -2.77
CA ALA A 220 -0.30 6.31 -1.93
C ALA A 220 1.12 6.29 -2.55
N ASP A 221 2.01 7.04 -1.90
CA ASP A 221 3.45 7.05 -2.21
C ASP A 221 4.22 6.06 -1.34
N GLY A 222 5.47 5.78 -1.71
CA GLY A 222 6.40 5.08 -0.83
C GLY A 222 6.91 6.00 0.27
N TYR A 223 6.43 5.82 1.50
CA TYR A 223 6.76 6.67 2.64
C TYR A 223 7.97 6.12 3.40
N PHE A 224 9.14 6.22 2.77
CA PHE A 224 10.41 5.73 3.30
C PHE A 224 11.36 6.88 3.66
N GLY A 225 12.31 6.62 4.56
CA GLY A 225 13.39 7.56 4.83
C GLY A 225 14.19 7.92 3.57
N SER A 226 14.67 9.17 3.49
CA SER A 226 15.47 9.64 2.36
C SER A 226 16.72 8.75 2.17
N PRO A 227 17.13 8.43 0.92
CA PRO A 227 18.31 7.61 0.60
C PRO A 227 19.68 8.12 1.11
N GLY A 228 19.70 9.19 1.92
CA GLY A 228 20.90 9.85 2.43
C GLY A 228 21.04 9.83 3.96
N GLY A 229 20.26 9.02 4.70
CA GLY A 229 20.41 8.92 6.16
C GLY A 229 19.96 10.14 6.94
N GLY A 230 18.98 10.89 6.43
CA GLY A 230 18.27 11.92 7.21
C GLY A 230 17.49 11.30 8.38
N PRO A 231 17.10 12.10 9.40
CA PRO A 231 16.31 11.61 10.52
C PRO A 231 15.03 10.94 10.01
N LEU A 232 14.62 9.86 10.67
CA LEU A 232 13.35 9.20 10.38
C LEU A 232 12.22 10.20 10.56
N PRO A 233 11.28 10.33 9.60
CA PRO A 233 10.20 11.29 9.76
C PRO A 233 9.41 11.02 11.04
N PHE A 234 9.26 9.75 11.43
CA PHE A 234 8.56 9.31 12.64
C PHE A 234 9.24 9.70 13.96
N ALA A 235 10.56 9.93 13.96
CA ALA A 235 11.33 10.25 15.17
C ALA A 235 11.46 11.76 15.42
N GLN A 236 10.95 12.59 14.51
CA GLN A 236 11.00 14.04 14.59
C GLN A 236 9.60 14.61 14.81
N PRO A 237 9.41 15.56 15.75
CA PRO A 237 8.10 16.16 16.01
C PRO A 237 7.49 16.85 14.78
N VAL A 238 6.16 16.90 14.71
CA VAL A 238 5.41 17.57 13.63
C VAL A 238 5.77 19.06 13.50
N LYS A 239 5.90 19.76 14.63
CA LYS A 239 6.30 21.19 14.65
C LYS A 239 7.67 21.45 14.02
N ASP A 240 8.52 20.43 14.01
CA ASP A 240 9.87 20.47 13.44
C ASP A 240 9.91 19.88 12.02
N LYS A 241 8.76 19.73 11.34
CA LYS A 241 8.60 19.13 10.01
C LYS A 241 8.84 17.61 9.94
N GLY A 242 8.81 16.92 11.07
CA GLY A 242 8.69 15.47 11.10
C GLY A 242 7.23 15.01 11.12
N TRP A 243 7.02 13.73 11.42
CA TRP A 243 5.72 13.09 11.54
C TRP A 243 5.46 12.54 12.96
N GLY A 244 6.37 12.70 13.92
CA GLY A 244 6.15 12.29 15.31
C GLY A 244 5.04 13.12 15.96
N LEU A 245 3.83 12.55 16.03
CA LEU A 245 2.69 13.14 16.75
C LEU A 245 2.49 12.48 18.12
N ALA A 246 2.89 11.21 18.26
CA ALA A 246 3.00 10.55 19.55
C ALA A 246 3.91 11.31 20.52
N ASP A 247 3.66 11.15 21.82
CA ASP A 247 4.66 11.47 22.83
C ASP A 247 5.86 10.53 22.65
N LEU A 248 6.94 11.07 22.09
CA LEU A 248 8.15 10.32 21.75
C LEU A 248 8.83 9.72 22.98
N ALA A 249 8.59 10.28 24.18
CA ALA A 249 9.12 9.73 25.44
C ALA A 249 8.38 8.46 25.90
N ARG A 250 7.14 8.25 25.43
CA ARG A 250 6.31 7.08 25.75
C ARG A 250 6.49 5.90 24.79
N LEU A 251 7.33 6.03 23.76
CA LEU A 251 7.50 4.97 22.77
C LEU A 251 8.13 3.71 23.38
N GLY A 252 7.52 2.56 23.10
CA GLY A 252 8.00 1.25 23.52
C GLY A 252 9.01 0.64 22.56
N PRO A 253 9.50 -0.58 22.85
CA PRO A 253 10.37 -1.33 21.95
C PRO A 253 9.72 -1.65 20.60
N ALA A 254 8.40 -1.91 20.58
CA ALA A 254 7.66 -2.22 19.36
C ALA A 254 7.60 -1.02 18.41
N GLU A 255 7.30 0.17 18.93
CA GLU A 255 7.30 1.41 18.17
C GLU A 255 8.68 1.73 17.59
N ARG A 256 9.74 1.55 18.39
CA ARG A 256 11.12 1.73 17.91
C ARG A 256 11.45 0.76 16.78
N ALA A 257 11.17 -0.54 16.96
CA ALA A 257 11.41 -1.56 15.94
C ALA A 257 10.67 -1.23 14.63
N TRP A 258 9.42 -0.78 14.71
CA TRP A 258 8.66 -0.36 13.54
C TRP A 258 9.31 0.81 12.80
N THR A 259 9.77 1.83 13.52
CA THR A 259 10.45 2.98 12.89
C THR A 259 11.79 2.58 12.28
N GLU A 260 12.53 1.67 12.92
CA GLU A 260 13.77 1.11 12.38
C GLU A 260 13.55 0.25 11.14
N ASP A 261 12.49 -0.55 11.12
CA ASP A 261 12.11 -1.36 9.96
C ASP A 261 11.84 -0.47 8.74
N ASN A 262 11.14 0.66 8.92
CA ASN A 262 10.96 1.65 7.85
C ASN A 262 12.29 2.26 7.40
N ALA A 263 13.17 2.62 8.35
CA ALA A 263 14.46 3.25 8.09
C ALA A 263 15.40 2.39 7.24
N ARG A 264 15.36 1.08 7.48
CA ARG A 264 16.32 0.13 6.92
C ARG A 264 15.94 -0.33 5.51
N VAL A 265 14.75 0.02 4.99
CA VAL A 265 14.32 -0.39 3.65
C VAL A 265 15.24 0.23 2.61
N PRO A 266 16.01 -0.57 1.83
CA PRO A 266 16.91 -0.01 0.83
C PRO A 266 16.11 0.63 -0.32
N GLY A 267 16.66 1.69 -0.92
CA GLY A 267 15.95 2.49 -1.92
C GLY A 267 15.41 1.71 -3.13
N TRP A 268 16.08 0.63 -3.55
CA TRP A 268 15.58 -0.24 -4.63
C TRP A 268 14.36 -1.07 -4.21
N LEU A 269 14.28 -1.48 -2.94
CA LEU A 269 13.16 -2.23 -2.40
C LEU A 269 11.96 -1.30 -2.13
N ALA A 270 12.23 -0.11 -1.60
CA ALA A 270 11.25 0.97 -1.48
C ALA A 270 10.59 1.31 -2.82
N ARG A 271 11.41 1.42 -3.89
CA ARG A 271 10.92 1.59 -5.27
C ARG A 271 10.03 0.42 -5.70
N SER A 272 10.48 -0.82 -5.48
CA SER A 272 9.70 -2.03 -5.79
C SER A 272 8.34 -2.04 -5.07
N PHE A 273 8.30 -1.68 -3.78
CA PHE A 273 7.05 -1.61 -3.00
C PHE A 273 6.10 -0.53 -3.54
N THR A 274 6.64 0.63 -3.92
CA THR A 274 5.86 1.70 -4.53
C THR A 274 5.29 1.26 -5.88
N GLU A 275 6.08 0.59 -6.72
CA GLU A 275 5.63 0.05 -8.01
C GLU A 275 4.49 -0.96 -7.85
N GLU A 276 4.54 -1.84 -6.83
CA GLU A 276 3.45 -2.77 -6.50
C GLU A 276 2.15 -2.02 -6.18
N VAL A 277 2.20 -1.05 -5.26
CA VAL A 277 1.03 -0.24 -4.87
C VAL A 277 0.40 0.46 -6.09
N LEU A 278 1.22 1.07 -6.94
CA LEU A 278 0.77 1.75 -8.15
C LEU A 278 0.20 0.75 -9.19
N GLY A 279 0.80 -0.43 -9.30
CA GLY A 279 0.28 -1.52 -10.13
C GLY A 279 -1.12 -1.95 -9.70
N TYR A 280 -1.35 -2.08 -8.39
CA TYR A 280 -2.67 -2.39 -7.86
C TYR A 280 -3.67 -1.25 -8.02
N ASN A 281 -3.24 0.02 -7.98
CA ASN A 281 -4.12 1.15 -8.33
C ASN A 281 -4.57 1.07 -9.80
N LEU A 282 -3.69 0.66 -10.72
CA LEU A 282 -4.04 0.45 -12.13
C LEU A 282 -5.05 -0.68 -12.30
N THR A 283 -4.89 -1.81 -11.58
CA THR A 283 -5.91 -2.86 -11.55
C THR A 283 -7.22 -2.34 -10.97
N SER A 284 -7.14 -1.55 -9.89
CA SER A 284 -8.30 -0.97 -9.23
C SER A 284 -9.04 0.06 -10.11
N ASP A 285 -8.36 0.80 -10.98
CA ASP A 285 -8.98 1.70 -11.97
C ASP A 285 -9.99 0.96 -12.86
N ARG A 286 -9.63 -0.24 -13.32
CA ARG A 286 -10.54 -1.12 -14.06
C ARG A 286 -11.72 -1.55 -13.19
N LEU A 287 -11.46 -2.01 -11.97
CA LEU A 287 -12.49 -2.52 -11.05
C LEU A 287 -13.44 -1.42 -10.57
N TRP A 288 -12.97 -0.18 -10.40
CA TRP A 288 -13.81 0.97 -10.11
C TRP A 288 -14.76 1.29 -11.25
N ARG A 289 -14.30 1.20 -12.51
CA ARG A 289 -15.16 1.35 -13.68
C ARG A 289 -16.21 0.25 -13.77
N GLU A 290 -15.80 -1.00 -13.53
CA GLU A 290 -16.72 -2.15 -13.49
C GLU A 290 -17.77 -1.94 -12.39
N LEU A 291 -17.38 -1.53 -11.18
CA LEU A 291 -18.32 -1.25 -10.10
C LEU A 291 -19.29 -0.11 -10.45
N ARG A 292 -18.82 0.97 -11.10
CA ARG A 292 -19.68 2.05 -11.60
C ARG A 292 -20.68 1.59 -12.64
N HIS A 293 -20.32 0.61 -13.47
CA HIS A 293 -21.20 0.06 -14.49
C HIS A 293 -22.22 -0.92 -13.89
N ASP A 294 -21.75 -1.81 -13.03
CA ASP A 294 -22.52 -2.93 -12.48
C ASP A 294 -23.47 -2.52 -11.35
N VAL A 295 -23.14 -1.45 -10.63
CA VAL A 295 -23.87 -0.97 -9.44
C VAL A 295 -23.91 0.58 -9.45
N PRO A 296 -24.50 1.20 -10.49
CA PRO A 296 -24.46 2.65 -10.69
C PRO A 296 -25.10 3.43 -9.54
N GLU A 297 -26.02 2.82 -8.78
CA GLU A 297 -26.66 3.43 -7.61
C GLU A 297 -25.66 3.83 -6.51
N LEU A 298 -24.50 3.16 -6.39
CA LEU A 298 -23.45 3.53 -5.42
C LEU A 298 -22.82 4.89 -5.70
N PHE A 299 -22.98 5.39 -6.92
CA PHE A 299 -22.36 6.63 -7.39
C PHE A 299 -23.37 7.75 -7.63
N HIS A 300 -24.65 7.51 -7.33
CA HIS A 300 -25.69 8.54 -7.38
C HIS A 300 -25.75 9.33 -6.07
N GLY A 301 -25.76 10.67 -6.16
CA GLY A 301 -25.91 11.54 -4.98
C GLY A 301 -24.71 11.59 -4.02
N VAL A 302 -23.62 10.88 -4.33
CA VAL A 302 -22.40 10.81 -3.51
C VAL A 302 -21.39 11.91 -3.83
N GLY A 303 -21.79 12.97 -4.55
CA GLY A 303 -20.88 14.05 -4.96
C GLY A 303 -19.73 13.56 -5.86
N LEU A 304 -20.01 12.62 -6.78
CA LEU A 304 -19.02 12.13 -7.72
C LEU A 304 -18.51 13.28 -8.61
N ARG A 305 -17.20 13.47 -8.66
CA ARG A 305 -16.53 14.41 -9.57
C ARG A 305 -15.37 13.74 -10.28
N GLU A 306 -15.31 13.90 -11.59
CA GLU A 306 -14.28 13.31 -12.45
C GLU A 306 -13.10 14.26 -12.65
N GLY A 307 -11.92 13.69 -12.89
CA GLY A 307 -10.68 14.40 -13.11
C GLY A 307 -10.10 15.01 -11.83
N ILE A 308 -8.78 14.95 -11.70
CA ILE A 308 -8.04 15.51 -10.56
C ILE A 308 -6.94 16.41 -11.08
N LEU A 309 -6.87 17.63 -10.56
CA LEU A 309 -5.75 18.54 -10.80
C LEU A 309 -4.70 18.38 -9.71
N ARG A 310 -3.48 17.96 -10.06
CA ARG A 310 -2.34 17.92 -9.14
C ARG A 310 -1.45 19.14 -9.38
N ILE A 311 -1.30 20.03 -8.41
CA ILE A 311 -0.44 21.23 -8.52
C ILE A 311 0.82 21.10 -7.65
N TYR A 312 1.91 21.68 -8.12
CA TYR A 312 3.24 21.53 -7.53
C TYR A 312 3.90 22.88 -7.29
N SER A 313 4.58 23.02 -6.15
CA SER A 313 5.37 24.22 -5.82
C SER A 313 6.77 24.24 -6.44
N ASP A 314 7.21 23.12 -7.03
CA ASP A 314 8.58 22.88 -7.49
C ASP A 314 8.58 22.23 -8.88
N GLN A 315 9.47 22.71 -9.76
CA GLN A 315 9.52 22.31 -11.16
C GLN A 315 10.07 20.89 -11.34
N ASP A 316 11.10 20.51 -10.59
CA ASP A 316 11.70 19.18 -10.68
C ASP A 316 10.70 18.12 -10.17
N VAL A 317 9.94 18.46 -9.12
CA VAL A 317 8.86 17.61 -8.61
C VAL A 317 7.74 17.45 -9.66
N LEU A 318 7.30 18.54 -10.29
CA LEU A 318 6.30 18.47 -11.37
C LEU A 318 6.76 17.53 -12.50
N GLU A 319 8.01 17.66 -12.96
CA GLU A 319 8.57 16.84 -14.04
C GLU A 319 8.71 15.37 -13.64
N ALA A 320 9.14 15.09 -12.41
CA ALA A 320 9.23 13.75 -11.87
C ALA A 320 7.85 13.07 -11.80
N HIS A 321 6.82 13.79 -11.32
CA HIS A 321 5.46 13.29 -11.25
C HIS A 321 4.84 13.11 -12.64
N ALA A 322 5.13 13.99 -13.59
CA ALA A 322 4.72 13.82 -14.98
C ALA A 322 5.34 12.55 -15.60
N THR A 323 6.63 12.33 -15.38
CA THR A 323 7.32 11.11 -15.84
C THR A 323 6.71 9.85 -15.24
N ARG A 324 6.43 9.86 -13.94
CA ARG A 324 5.74 8.74 -13.27
C ARG A 324 4.35 8.50 -13.85
N GLN A 325 3.56 9.56 -14.08
CA GLN A 325 2.23 9.43 -14.67
C GLN A 325 2.29 8.78 -16.06
N ARG A 326 3.24 9.20 -16.92
CA ARG A 326 3.47 8.57 -18.24
C ARG A 326 3.78 7.08 -18.15
N SER A 327 4.53 6.65 -17.13
CA SER A 327 4.90 5.24 -16.99
C SER A 327 3.75 4.33 -16.56
N LEU A 328 2.67 4.88 -15.98
CA LEU A 328 1.58 4.11 -15.41
C LEU A 328 0.39 3.92 -16.34
N THR A 329 0.18 4.83 -17.30
CA THR A 329 -1.01 4.80 -18.13
C THR A 329 -0.75 5.28 -19.55
N GLU A 330 -1.42 4.63 -20.51
CA GLU A 330 -1.52 5.08 -21.89
C GLU A 330 -2.66 6.11 -22.07
N ARG A 331 -3.46 6.38 -21.03
CA ARG A 331 -4.55 7.38 -21.08
C ARG A 331 -3.98 8.79 -21.07
N ASP A 332 -4.57 9.65 -21.88
CA ASP A 332 -4.20 11.06 -21.94
C ASP A 332 -4.34 11.75 -20.59
N PHE A 333 -3.38 12.63 -20.31
CA PHE A 333 -3.34 13.55 -19.18
C PHE A 333 -2.64 14.83 -19.65
N GLU A 334 -2.95 15.97 -19.06
CA GLU A 334 -2.43 17.27 -19.50
C GLU A 334 -1.44 17.83 -18.47
N ILE A 335 -0.31 18.38 -18.94
CA ILE A 335 0.61 19.16 -18.12
C ILE A 335 0.32 20.63 -18.38
N LEU A 336 0.01 21.37 -17.31
CA LEU A 336 -0.48 22.74 -17.36
C LEU A 336 0.56 23.68 -16.76
N SER A 337 0.84 24.80 -17.44
CA SER A 337 1.58 25.92 -16.84
C SER A 337 0.77 26.57 -15.72
N ALA A 338 1.43 27.33 -14.85
CA ALA A 338 0.74 28.06 -13.78
C ALA A 338 -0.37 29.00 -14.31
N ASP A 339 -0.09 29.72 -15.40
CA ASP A 339 -1.07 30.60 -16.06
C ASP A 339 -2.29 29.82 -16.55
N ARG A 340 -2.06 28.64 -17.15
CA ARG A 340 -3.14 27.79 -17.66
C ARG A 340 -4.00 27.22 -16.53
N VAL A 341 -3.38 26.78 -15.44
CA VAL A 341 -4.09 26.33 -14.23
C VAL A 341 -4.96 27.46 -13.68
N SER A 342 -4.41 28.67 -13.53
CA SER A 342 -5.12 29.85 -13.03
C SER A 342 -6.32 30.22 -13.93
N ALA A 343 -6.15 30.16 -15.26
CA ALA A 343 -7.21 30.43 -16.21
C ALA A 343 -8.35 29.40 -16.17
N LEU A 344 -8.04 28.11 -15.94
CA LEU A 344 -9.02 27.04 -15.84
C LEU A 344 -9.71 26.96 -14.47
N HIS A 345 -9.02 27.40 -13.41
CA HIS A 345 -9.47 27.35 -12.03
C HIS A 345 -9.33 28.72 -11.35
N PRO A 346 -10.29 29.65 -11.54
CA PRO A 346 -10.23 31.00 -10.99
C PRO A 346 -10.06 31.05 -9.46
N ALA A 347 -10.53 30.02 -8.74
CA ALA A 347 -10.30 29.84 -7.32
C ALA A 347 -8.81 29.85 -6.91
N LEU A 348 -7.90 29.51 -7.82
CA LEU A 348 -6.44 29.49 -7.61
C LEU A 348 -5.73 30.78 -8.06
N ALA A 349 -6.46 31.77 -8.57
CA ALA A 349 -5.85 32.98 -9.14
C ALA A 349 -5.00 33.78 -8.11
N ALA A 350 -5.44 33.82 -6.85
CA ALA A 350 -4.68 34.47 -5.78
C ALA A 350 -3.38 33.70 -5.47
N ALA A 351 -3.46 32.38 -5.38
CA ALA A 351 -2.31 31.50 -5.15
C ALA A 351 -1.28 31.61 -6.30
N HIS A 352 -1.77 31.69 -7.54
CA HIS A 352 -0.93 31.91 -8.72
C HIS A 352 -0.20 33.25 -8.68
N ARG A 353 -0.89 34.36 -8.40
CA ARG A 353 -0.27 35.68 -8.25
C ARG A 353 0.79 35.72 -7.14
N ALA A 354 0.61 34.91 -6.10
CA ALA A 354 1.56 34.77 -5.00
C ALA A 354 2.71 33.78 -5.30
N GLY A 355 2.77 33.20 -6.50
CA GLY A 355 3.80 32.21 -6.87
C GLY A 355 3.74 30.93 -6.03
N ALA A 356 2.55 30.51 -5.60
CA ALA A 356 2.39 29.33 -4.74
C ALA A 356 2.64 27.99 -5.46
N PHE A 357 2.54 27.97 -6.79
CA PHE A 357 2.76 26.79 -7.62
C PHE A 357 3.36 27.17 -8.98
N VAL A 358 4.12 26.24 -9.57
CA VAL A 358 4.78 26.42 -10.88
C VAL A 358 3.97 25.84 -12.04
N GLY A 359 3.04 24.94 -11.74
CA GLY A 359 2.17 24.29 -12.72
C GLY A 359 1.42 23.12 -12.12
N GLY A 360 0.81 22.30 -12.98
CA GLY A 360 0.06 21.13 -12.55
C GLY A 360 -0.10 20.07 -13.63
N ILE A 361 -0.70 18.96 -13.23
CA ILE A 361 -1.04 17.83 -14.08
C ILE A 361 -2.51 17.51 -13.86
N GLU A 362 -3.32 17.58 -14.92
CA GLU A 362 -4.69 17.09 -14.89
C GLU A 362 -4.69 15.61 -15.25
N VAL A 363 -5.14 14.77 -14.30
CA VAL A 363 -5.11 13.32 -14.42
C VAL A 363 -6.49 12.70 -14.34
N ASN A 364 -6.63 11.54 -14.95
CA ASN A 364 -7.77 10.67 -14.78
C ASN A 364 -7.88 10.21 -13.31
N GLY A 365 -9.09 10.31 -12.76
CA GLY A 365 -9.38 10.00 -11.37
C GLY A 365 -10.76 10.53 -11.01
N PHE A 366 -11.19 10.31 -9.78
CA PHE A 366 -12.47 10.83 -9.30
C PHE A 366 -12.45 11.07 -7.80
N THR A 367 -13.36 11.91 -7.31
CA THR A 367 -13.66 12.05 -5.88
C THR A 367 -15.11 11.72 -5.59
N VAL A 368 -15.38 11.31 -4.35
CA VAL A 368 -16.72 11.17 -3.78
C VAL A 368 -16.77 11.78 -2.38
N GLN A 369 -17.95 12.23 -1.98
CA GLN A 369 -18.31 12.43 -0.57
C GLN A 369 -18.45 11.06 0.08
N VAL A 370 -17.36 10.64 0.72
CA VAL A 370 -17.18 9.28 1.23
C VAL A 370 -18.23 8.87 2.25
N HIS A 371 -18.77 9.79 3.06
CA HIS A 371 -19.80 9.46 4.04
C HIS A 371 -21.08 8.98 3.34
N ARG A 372 -21.50 9.68 2.28
CA ARG A 372 -22.65 9.27 1.45
C ARG A 372 -22.36 7.98 0.70
N PHE A 373 -21.14 7.83 0.18
CA PHE A 373 -20.71 6.60 -0.49
C PHE A 373 -20.75 5.38 0.46
N LEU A 374 -20.26 5.52 1.68
CA LEU A 374 -20.32 4.46 2.70
C LEU A 374 -21.77 4.09 3.04
N GLY A 375 -22.65 5.09 3.16
CA GLY A 375 -24.09 4.85 3.33
C GLY A 375 -24.67 4.05 2.16
N ALA A 376 -24.41 4.47 0.92
CA ALA A 376 -24.90 3.80 -0.28
C ALA A 376 -24.41 2.34 -0.39
N VAL A 377 -23.13 2.07 -0.07
CA VAL A 377 -22.57 0.71 -0.06
C VAL A 377 -23.19 -0.13 1.06
N THR A 378 -23.40 0.45 2.24
CA THR A 378 -24.06 -0.21 3.38
C THR A 378 -25.48 -0.61 3.01
N ASP A 379 -26.27 0.32 2.46
CA ASP A 379 -27.64 0.06 2.02
C ASP A 379 -27.69 -1.01 0.92
N ALA A 380 -26.74 -0.99 -0.03
CA ALA A 380 -26.65 -2.00 -1.08
C ALA A 380 -26.31 -3.39 -0.52
N ALA A 381 -25.40 -3.47 0.46
CA ALA A 381 -25.06 -4.72 1.13
C ALA A 381 -26.25 -5.27 1.95
N GLU A 382 -26.96 -4.43 2.71
CA GLU A 382 -28.17 -4.83 3.45
C GLU A 382 -29.26 -5.35 2.51
N ARG A 383 -29.52 -4.65 1.40
CA ARG A 383 -30.47 -5.12 0.37
C ARG A 383 -30.08 -6.46 -0.25
N ALA A 384 -28.79 -6.74 -0.36
CA ALA A 384 -28.26 -8.02 -0.83
C ALA A 384 -28.22 -9.09 0.28
N GLY A 385 -28.67 -8.79 1.50
CA GLY A 385 -28.84 -9.74 2.59
C GLY A 385 -27.70 -9.79 3.62
N ALA A 386 -26.77 -8.81 3.62
CA ALA A 386 -25.80 -8.72 4.71
C ALA A 386 -26.45 -8.34 6.04
N LEU A 387 -25.88 -8.89 7.12
CA LEU A 387 -26.21 -8.52 8.50
C LEU A 387 -25.11 -7.62 9.05
N PHE A 388 -25.49 -6.60 9.83
CA PHE A 388 -24.56 -5.68 10.46
C PHE A 388 -24.74 -5.66 11.98
N HIS A 389 -23.61 -5.78 12.70
CA HIS A 389 -23.51 -5.59 14.15
C HIS A 389 -22.63 -4.38 14.44
N TRP A 390 -23.25 -3.21 14.52
CA TRP A 390 -22.61 -1.94 14.87
C TRP A 390 -22.40 -1.80 16.37
N GLY A 391 -21.36 -1.05 16.78
CA GLY A 391 -21.03 -0.85 18.20
C GLY A 391 -20.64 -2.14 18.91
N ARG A 392 -20.22 -3.17 18.17
CA ARG A 392 -19.95 -4.52 18.67
C ARG A 392 -18.49 -4.91 18.44
N PRO A 393 -17.56 -4.44 19.30
CA PRO A 393 -16.14 -4.71 19.15
C PRO A 393 -15.82 -6.20 19.26
N VAL A 394 -14.88 -6.64 18.44
CA VAL A 394 -14.31 -7.99 18.42
C VAL A 394 -12.87 -7.89 18.89
N ASP A 395 -12.54 -8.60 19.96
CA ASP A 395 -11.29 -8.38 20.69
C ASP A 395 -10.27 -9.51 20.53
N ALA A 396 -10.70 -10.70 20.06
CA ALA A 396 -9.80 -11.84 19.94
C ALA A 396 -10.25 -12.86 18.88
N LEU A 397 -9.27 -13.58 18.33
CA LEU A 397 -9.47 -14.88 17.68
C LEU A 397 -9.66 -15.97 18.74
N VAL A 398 -10.51 -16.95 18.45
CA VAL A 398 -10.70 -18.16 19.25
C VAL A 398 -10.00 -19.31 18.55
N PRO A 399 -8.99 -19.95 19.16
CA PRO A 399 -8.33 -21.11 18.59
C PRO A 399 -9.20 -22.36 18.74
N GLY A 400 -9.17 -23.24 17.73
CA GLY A 400 -9.69 -24.59 17.79
C GLY A 400 -8.71 -25.57 18.44
N GLU A 401 -9.07 -26.86 18.46
CA GLU A 401 -8.25 -27.92 19.09
C GLU A 401 -6.88 -28.09 18.43
N ASP A 402 -6.78 -27.81 17.12
CA ASP A 402 -5.55 -27.86 16.33
C ASP A 402 -4.72 -26.56 16.40
N GLY A 403 -5.19 -25.57 17.16
CA GLY A 403 -4.58 -24.25 17.28
C GLY A 403 -4.88 -23.30 16.11
N ALA A 404 -5.59 -23.76 15.07
CA ALA A 404 -6.05 -22.88 14.00
C ALA A 404 -7.23 -22.01 14.46
N PRO A 405 -7.50 -20.87 13.84
CA PRO A 405 -8.67 -20.05 14.15
C PRO A 405 -9.98 -20.82 13.90
N ASP A 406 -10.87 -20.80 14.88
CA ASP A 406 -12.17 -21.49 14.87
C ASP A 406 -13.34 -20.51 15.15
N GLY A 407 -13.04 -19.31 15.64
CA GLY A 407 -14.04 -18.29 15.93
C GLY A 407 -13.44 -16.91 16.13
N ILE A 408 -14.31 -15.93 16.27
CA ILE A 408 -13.98 -14.62 16.82
C ILE A 408 -14.73 -14.42 18.14
N ARG A 409 -14.13 -13.68 19.07
CA ARG A 409 -14.76 -13.34 20.35
C ARG A 409 -15.09 -11.85 20.40
N CYS A 410 -16.38 -11.57 20.54
CA CYS A 410 -16.90 -10.24 20.83
C CYS A 410 -16.57 -9.84 22.27
N ARG A 411 -16.50 -8.53 22.53
CA ARG A 411 -16.18 -7.98 23.86
C ARG A 411 -17.19 -8.38 24.95
N ASP A 412 -18.42 -8.62 24.54
CA ASP A 412 -19.50 -9.14 25.41
C ASP A 412 -19.31 -10.61 25.82
N GLY A 413 -18.29 -11.28 25.29
CA GLY A 413 -17.96 -12.67 25.56
C GLY A 413 -18.56 -13.68 24.57
N GLU A 414 -19.43 -13.24 23.65
CA GLU A 414 -19.99 -14.12 22.62
C GLU A 414 -18.90 -14.60 21.66
N THR A 415 -18.92 -15.89 21.35
CA THR A 415 -18.08 -16.47 20.30
C THR A 415 -18.91 -16.65 19.04
N VAL A 416 -18.48 -16.00 17.97
CA VAL A 416 -19.12 -16.08 16.65
C VAL A 416 -18.29 -16.99 15.77
N ARG A 417 -18.98 -17.93 15.11
CA ARG A 417 -18.39 -18.91 14.20
C ARG A 417 -18.92 -18.74 12.77
N ALA A 418 -18.03 -18.93 11.80
CA ALA A 418 -18.30 -18.90 10.37
C ALA A 418 -17.25 -19.74 9.63
N ASP A 419 -17.51 -20.02 8.36
CA ASP A 419 -16.58 -20.77 7.50
C ASP A 419 -15.32 -19.93 7.24
N HIS A 420 -15.51 -18.64 6.93
CA HIS A 420 -14.42 -17.70 6.68
C HIS A 420 -14.52 -16.42 7.52
N TYR A 421 -13.36 -15.80 7.76
CA TYR A 421 -13.22 -14.54 8.48
C TYR A 421 -12.35 -13.57 7.68
N VAL A 422 -12.75 -12.31 7.59
CA VAL A 422 -11.95 -11.24 6.97
C VAL A 422 -11.77 -10.11 7.98
N LEU A 423 -10.55 -9.96 8.50
CA LEU A 423 -10.23 -8.95 9.50
C LEU A 423 -9.62 -7.72 8.84
N SER A 424 -10.25 -6.56 9.05
CA SER A 424 -9.70 -5.25 8.66
C SER A 424 -9.92 -4.22 9.78
N PRO A 425 -9.19 -4.33 10.89
CA PRO A 425 -9.57 -3.66 12.14
C PRO A 425 -9.12 -2.19 12.24
N GLY A 426 -8.66 -1.58 11.15
CA GLY A 426 -8.14 -0.22 11.17
C GLY A 426 -6.77 -0.12 11.86
N ALA A 427 -6.49 1.02 12.50
CA ALA A 427 -5.16 1.35 13.02
C ALA A 427 -4.83 0.71 14.39
N TYR A 428 -5.86 0.38 15.18
CA TYR A 428 -5.72 0.02 16.60
C TYR A 428 -6.35 -1.34 16.90
N GLY A 429 -6.22 -2.27 15.96
CA GLY A 429 -6.80 -3.62 15.99
C GLY A 429 -5.93 -4.70 16.62
N GLU A 430 -4.86 -4.34 17.34
CA GLU A 430 -3.80 -5.29 17.71
C GLU A 430 -4.29 -6.47 18.54
N ALA A 431 -5.20 -6.24 19.48
CA ALA A 431 -5.76 -7.32 20.31
C ALA A 431 -6.42 -8.42 19.47
N LEU A 432 -7.18 -8.03 18.44
CA LEU A 432 -7.82 -8.96 17.52
C LEU A 432 -6.80 -9.73 16.66
N LEU A 433 -5.70 -9.07 16.28
CA LEU A 433 -4.67 -9.66 15.43
C LEU A 433 -3.69 -10.55 16.20
N HIS A 434 -3.80 -10.65 17.52
CA HIS A 434 -2.91 -11.48 18.33
C HIS A 434 -2.86 -12.93 17.82
N GLY A 435 -1.65 -13.46 17.64
CA GLY A 435 -1.42 -14.81 17.11
C GLY A 435 -1.35 -14.90 15.57
N THR A 436 -1.67 -13.82 14.85
CA THR A 436 -1.49 -13.72 13.39
C THR A 436 -0.09 -13.20 13.04
N ALA A 437 0.36 -13.42 11.80
CA ALA A 437 1.60 -12.82 11.29
C ALA A 437 1.50 -11.28 11.16
N SER A 438 0.29 -10.75 11.08
CA SER A 438 -0.01 -9.32 10.97
C SER A 438 0.05 -8.56 12.29
N ALA A 439 0.13 -9.27 13.43
CA ALA A 439 0.27 -8.69 14.76
C ALA A 439 1.51 -7.77 14.87
N GLY A 440 1.29 -6.55 15.35
CA GLY A 440 2.29 -5.53 15.61
C GLY A 440 2.80 -4.81 14.36
N LEU A 441 2.17 -5.01 13.20
CA LEU A 441 2.62 -4.40 11.94
C LEU A 441 1.95 -3.06 11.61
N ILE A 442 0.75 -2.82 12.16
CA ILE A 442 -0.10 -1.68 11.80
C ILE A 442 -0.07 -0.63 12.91
N HIS A 443 0.35 0.59 12.57
CA HIS A 443 0.33 1.76 13.44
C HIS A 443 -0.62 2.84 12.93
N GLY A 444 -0.97 3.79 13.79
CA GLY A 444 -1.80 4.94 13.45
C GLY A 444 -1.02 6.09 12.81
N MET A 445 -1.65 6.71 11.81
CA MET A 445 -1.19 7.92 11.15
C MET A 445 -2.34 8.93 11.02
N VAL A 446 -2.33 9.94 11.88
CA VAL A 446 -3.24 11.07 11.89
C VAL A 446 -3.10 11.88 10.60
N GLY A 447 -4.22 12.29 10.03
CA GLY A 447 -4.32 13.36 9.05
C GLY A 447 -5.35 14.39 9.53
N ALA A 448 -5.09 15.66 9.28
CA ALA A 448 -5.94 16.76 9.71
C ALA A 448 -6.85 17.24 8.57
N TRP A 449 -8.03 17.74 8.94
CA TRP A 449 -9.07 18.19 8.04
C TRP A 449 -9.62 19.55 8.44
N LEU A 450 -10.05 20.32 7.44
CA LEU A 450 -10.84 21.54 7.60
C LEU A 450 -11.82 21.70 6.43
N THR A 451 -12.80 22.58 6.57
CA THR A 451 -13.74 22.92 5.50
C THR A 451 -13.72 24.43 5.25
N LEU A 452 -13.65 24.80 3.97
CA LEU A 452 -13.76 26.18 3.50
C LEU A 452 -15.08 26.35 2.72
N PRO A 453 -15.70 27.55 2.73
CA PRO A 453 -16.76 27.85 1.79
C PRO A 453 -16.23 27.82 0.35
N ASP A 454 -17.02 27.31 -0.58
CA ASP A 454 -16.80 27.48 -2.01
C ASP A 454 -18.00 28.26 -2.57
N PRO A 455 -17.96 29.60 -2.62
CA PRO A 455 -19.07 30.39 -3.15
C PRO A 455 -19.17 30.30 -4.69
N GLY A 456 -18.86 29.13 -5.27
CA GLY A 456 -18.90 28.84 -6.70
C GLY A 456 -17.71 29.42 -7.46
N ARG A 457 -16.53 29.51 -6.84
CA ARG A 457 -15.36 30.22 -7.43
C ARG A 457 -14.65 29.44 -8.54
N GLY A 458 -15.32 28.47 -9.15
CA GLY A 458 -14.88 27.84 -10.38
C GLY A 458 -13.81 26.76 -10.21
N LEU A 459 -13.73 26.12 -9.04
CA LEU A 459 -12.92 24.91 -8.93
C LEU A 459 -13.64 23.75 -9.63
N ARG A 460 -13.26 23.49 -10.89
CA ARG A 460 -13.89 22.48 -11.75
C ARG A 460 -13.61 21.05 -11.27
N ASN A 461 -12.38 20.79 -10.85
CA ASN A 461 -11.88 19.49 -10.46
C ASN A 461 -11.39 19.54 -9.01
N SER A 462 -11.51 18.42 -8.31
CA SER A 462 -10.81 18.24 -7.04
C SER A 462 -9.30 18.30 -7.25
N LEU A 463 -8.58 18.69 -6.20
CA LEU A 463 -7.18 19.05 -6.26
C LEU A 463 -6.33 18.13 -5.40
N LYS A 464 -5.07 17.93 -5.81
CA LYS A 464 -3.98 17.56 -4.90
C LYS A 464 -2.89 18.63 -4.97
N ILE A 465 -2.47 19.12 -3.82
CA ILE A 465 -1.45 20.17 -3.69
C ILE A 465 -0.20 19.52 -3.12
N THR A 466 0.93 19.64 -3.82
CA THR A 466 2.24 19.19 -3.35
C THR A 466 3.16 20.38 -3.09
N ARG A 467 3.55 20.55 -1.82
CA ARG A 467 4.42 21.63 -1.30
C ARG A 467 5.74 21.06 -0.78
N SER A 468 6.82 21.27 -1.52
CA SER A 468 8.16 20.81 -1.13
C SER A 468 8.59 21.39 0.23
N GLY A 469 9.03 20.53 1.15
CA GLY A 469 9.61 20.94 2.45
C GLY A 469 8.61 21.50 3.48
N HIS A 470 7.31 21.28 3.29
CA HIS A 470 6.24 21.72 4.19
C HIS A 470 5.66 20.55 5.00
N THR A 471 5.20 20.79 6.24
CA THR A 471 4.63 19.74 7.12
C THR A 471 3.34 19.15 6.55
N ALA A 472 2.49 20.00 5.96
CA ALA A 472 1.33 19.62 5.16
C ALA A 472 1.74 19.63 3.67
N ALA A 473 2.69 18.75 3.31
CA ALA A 473 3.24 18.69 1.95
C ALA A 473 2.20 18.24 0.93
N ASP A 474 1.37 17.26 1.26
CA ASP A 474 0.34 16.71 0.37
C ASP A 474 -1.05 17.00 0.92
N ALA A 475 -1.77 17.91 0.27
CA ALA A 475 -3.14 18.24 0.62
C ALA A 475 -4.10 17.82 -0.49
N ASN A 476 -5.13 17.05 -0.13
CA ASN A 476 -6.28 16.79 -0.98
C ASN A 476 -7.33 17.86 -0.70
N VAL A 477 -7.85 18.50 -1.75
CA VAL A 477 -8.93 19.48 -1.65
C VAL A 477 -10.06 19.04 -2.56
N THR A 478 -11.17 18.64 -1.96
CA THR A 478 -12.31 18.08 -2.68
C THR A 478 -13.47 19.05 -2.64
N VAL A 479 -14.12 19.26 -3.79
CA VAL A 479 -15.37 20.02 -3.84
C VAL A 479 -16.50 19.12 -3.34
N THR A 480 -17.13 19.53 -2.25
CA THR A 480 -18.20 18.79 -1.56
C THR A 480 -19.47 19.64 -1.51
N GLU A 481 -20.61 19.00 -1.25
CA GLU A 481 -21.92 19.65 -1.28
C GLU A 481 -22.66 19.41 0.02
N GLY A 482 -23.03 20.48 0.71
CA GLY A 482 -23.83 20.42 1.93
C GLY A 482 -25.25 19.89 1.68
N PRO A 483 -26.01 19.58 2.75
CA PRO A 483 -27.41 19.15 2.63
C PRO A 483 -28.33 20.18 1.95
N ASP A 484 -27.97 21.45 2.01
CA ASP A 484 -28.68 22.57 1.38
C ASP A 484 -28.20 22.88 -0.05
N GLY A 485 -27.34 22.03 -0.62
CA GLY A 485 -26.79 22.17 -1.96
C GLY A 485 -25.66 23.20 -2.08
N ARG A 486 -25.21 23.84 -0.99
CA ARG A 486 -24.06 24.74 -1.04
C ARG A 486 -22.75 23.98 -1.24
N SER A 487 -21.85 24.53 -2.05
CA SER A 487 -20.53 23.97 -2.31
C SER A 487 -19.53 24.34 -1.20
N PHE A 488 -18.63 23.41 -0.89
CA PHE A 488 -17.55 23.58 0.06
C PHE A 488 -16.24 22.99 -0.49
N LEU A 489 -15.11 23.45 0.04
CA LEU A 489 -13.82 22.80 -0.15
C LEU A 489 -13.47 22.03 1.12
N THR A 490 -13.50 20.71 1.06
CA THR A 490 -13.00 19.85 2.14
C THR A 490 -11.52 19.60 1.90
N VAL A 491 -10.69 20.12 2.81
CA VAL A 491 -9.23 20.02 2.76
C VAL A 491 -8.78 18.96 3.75
N GLY A 492 -8.00 17.98 3.30
CA GLY A 492 -7.39 16.95 4.12
C GLY A 492 -5.90 16.84 3.83
N SER A 493 -5.05 16.85 4.86
CA SER A 493 -3.60 16.92 4.67
C SER A 493 -2.80 16.44 5.89
N GLY A 494 -1.50 16.24 5.66
CA GLY A 494 -0.50 16.05 6.70
C GLY A 494 -0.42 14.62 7.24
N TYR A 495 0.65 14.36 7.98
CA TYR A 495 0.99 13.04 8.51
C TYR A 495 1.48 13.19 9.95
N GLY A 496 0.78 12.57 10.90
CA GLY A 496 1.16 12.51 12.31
C GLY A 496 1.09 11.07 12.84
N TRP A 497 2.23 10.42 12.97
CA TRP A 497 2.37 9.07 13.47
C TRP A 497 2.13 8.99 14.98
N THR A 498 1.30 8.02 15.38
CA THR A 498 0.83 7.84 16.77
C THR A 498 1.36 6.55 17.42
N GLY A 499 2.02 5.67 16.66
CA GLY A 499 2.33 4.31 17.11
C GLY A 499 1.07 3.43 17.17
N ALA A 500 1.11 2.39 18.03
CA ALA A 500 0.01 1.43 18.19
C ALA A 500 -1.05 1.84 19.22
N ASP A 501 -0.81 2.90 20.01
CA ASP A 501 -1.69 3.37 21.07
C ASP A 501 -2.59 4.52 20.57
N PRO A 502 -3.94 4.37 20.54
CA PRO A 502 -4.85 5.45 20.18
C PRO A 502 -4.81 6.64 21.14
N ASP A 503 -4.41 6.45 22.39
CA ASP A 503 -4.40 7.47 23.43
C ASP A 503 -3.06 8.22 23.52
N ASN A 504 -2.09 7.87 22.67
CA ASN A 504 -0.79 8.53 22.60
C ASN A 504 -0.78 9.64 21.54
N LEU A 505 -1.56 10.69 21.77
CA LEU A 505 -1.61 11.88 20.92
C LEU A 505 -1.06 13.09 21.69
N ASP A 506 0.08 13.65 21.28
CA ASP A 506 0.56 14.93 21.83
C ASP A 506 -0.31 16.08 21.28
N PRO A 507 -1.09 16.79 22.14
CA PRO A 507 -1.95 17.88 21.69
C PRO A 507 -1.18 19.01 21.01
N THR A 508 0.07 19.24 21.39
CA THR A 508 0.94 20.27 20.81
C THR A 508 1.29 19.93 19.37
N GLN A 509 1.62 18.65 19.10
CA GLN A 509 1.91 18.20 17.74
C GLN A 509 0.66 18.15 16.88
N LEU A 510 -0.48 17.79 17.47
CA LEU A 510 -1.76 17.81 16.78
C LEU A 510 -2.17 19.23 16.36
N GLU A 511 -2.03 20.23 17.24
CA GLU A 511 -2.29 21.63 16.87
C GLU A 511 -1.28 22.12 15.81
N ALA A 512 -0.01 21.73 15.91
CA ALA A 512 0.98 22.04 14.86
C ALA A 512 0.59 21.44 13.50
N LEU A 513 0.01 20.23 13.48
CA LEU A 513 -0.50 19.61 12.26
C LEU A 513 -1.68 20.42 11.69
N HIS A 514 -2.65 20.80 12.53
CA HIS A 514 -3.78 21.64 12.13
C HIS A 514 -3.32 23.00 11.60
N ALA A 515 -2.38 23.66 12.28
CA ALA A 515 -1.79 24.91 11.84
C ALA A 515 -1.10 24.80 10.47
N ALA A 516 -0.44 23.67 10.19
CA ALA A 516 0.13 23.42 8.87
C ALA A 516 -0.93 23.26 7.77
N VAL A 517 -2.08 22.63 8.08
CA VAL A 517 -3.19 22.55 7.11
C VAL A 517 -3.82 23.93 6.89
N ASP A 518 -3.96 24.73 7.93
CA ASP A 518 -4.42 26.12 7.85
C ASP A 518 -3.49 27.00 7.00
N ASP A 519 -2.16 26.84 7.12
CA ASP A 519 -1.19 27.52 6.27
C ASP A 519 -1.38 27.14 4.79
N THR A 520 -1.56 25.87 4.48
CA THR A 520 -1.87 25.44 3.10
C THR A 520 -3.20 26.03 2.62
N ALA A 521 -4.26 25.98 3.43
CA ALA A 521 -5.57 26.49 3.06
C ALA A 521 -5.56 28.01 2.82
N SER A 522 -4.92 28.77 3.72
CA SER A 522 -4.81 30.24 3.60
C SER A 522 -3.93 30.67 2.42
N ARG A 523 -2.87 29.92 2.10
CA ARG A 523 -2.01 30.20 0.96
C ARG A 523 -2.69 29.97 -0.39
N PHE A 524 -3.49 28.90 -0.50
CA PHE A 524 -4.11 28.52 -1.77
C PHE A 524 -5.51 29.11 -1.96
N PHE A 525 -6.25 29.36 -0.87
CA PHE A 525 -7.62 29.86 -0.88
C PHE A 525 -7.81 31.00 0.13
N PRO A 526 -7.05 32.10 0.06
CA PRO A 526 -7.01 33.13 1.11
C PRO A 526 -8.39 33.73 1.41
N GLU A 527 -9.17 34.05 0.39
CA GLU A 527 -10.50 34.65 0.57
C GLU A 527 -11.49 33.68 1.23
N ALA A 528 -11.48 32.41 0.82
CA ALA A 528 -12.33 31.37 1.42
C ALA A 528 -11.89 31.05 2.86
N PHE A 529 -10.58 31.04 3.12
CA PHE A 529 -10.03 30.87 4.46
C PHE A 529 -10.43 32.01 5.40
N ASP A 530 -10.33 33.26 4.95
CA ASP A 530 -10.75 34.42 5.74
C ASP A 530 -12.26 34.43 6.02
N GLU A 531 -13.08 34.00 5.06
CA GLU A 531 -14.52 33.82 5.27
C GLU A 531 -14.83 32.68 6.26
N ALA A 532 -14.15 31.53 6.14
CA ALA A 532 -14.28 30.42 7.07
C ALA A 532 -13.91 30.82 8.51
N ARG A 533 -12.86 31.63 8.65
CA ARG A 533 -12.42 32.19 9.94
C ARG A 533 -13.47 33.15 10.51
N ARG A 534 -13.95 34.13 9.73
CA ARG A 534 -14.96 35.12 10.20
C ARG A 534 -16.29 34.49 10.57
N SER A 535 -16.72 33.43 9.88
CA SER A 535 -17.97 32.71 10.15
C SER A 535 -17.85 31.65 11.27
N GLY A 536 -16.64 31.43 11.79
CA GLY A 536 -16.32 30.35 12.72
C GLY A 536 -16.42 28.94 12.12
N LEU A 537 -16.59 28.80 10.80
CA LEU A 537 -16.62 27.51 10.12
C LEU A 537 -15.29 26.77 10.27
N LEU A 538 -14.16 27.49 10.24
CA LEU A 538 -12.83 26.90 10.36
C LEU A 538 -12.73 26.07 11.65
N GLU A 539 -13.01 26.67 12.81
CA GLU A 539 -12.93 26.00 14.11
C GLU A 539 -13.94 24.85 14.23
N ARG A 540 -15.19 25.05 13.81
CA ARG A 540 -16.24 24.01 13.89
C ARG A 540 -16.01 22.82 12.95
N SER A 541 -15.22 22.99 11.89
CA SER A 541 -14.96 21.97 10.88
C SER A 541 -13.63 21.25 11.05
N ARG A 542 -12.76 21.71 11.96
CA ARG A 542 -11.49 21.03 12.28
C ARG A 542 -11.76 19.63 12.79
N ARG A 543 -11.18 18.64 12.12
CA ARG A 543 -11.26 17.22 12.48
C ARG A 543 -9.95 16.55 12.17
N HIS A 544 -9.76 15.34 12.68
CA HIS A 544 -8.69 14.46 12.24
C HIS A 544 -9.20 13.04 11.97
N CYS A 545 -8.41 12.23 11.29
CA CYS A 545 -8.67 10.80 11.15
C CYS A 545 -7.37 10.03 11.34
N VAL A 546 -7.43 8.80 11.83
CA VAL A 546 -6.26 7.93 11.95
C VAL A 546 -6.29 6.88 10.85
N ARG A 547 -5.25 6.87 10.02
CA ARG A 547 -5.05 5.88 8.94
C ARG A 547 -4.19 4.72 9.45
N PRO A 548 -4.50 3.47 9.08
CA PRO A 548 -3.64 2.32 9.39
C PRO A 548 -2.43 2.27 8.45
N TRP A 549 -1.23 2.25 9.01
CA TRP A 549 0.04 2.28 8.27
C TRP A 549 0.98 1.14 8.67
N THR A 550 1.79 0.66 7.73
CA THR A 550 2.87 -0.30 8.00
C THR A 550 4.24 0.32 7.79
N ALA A 551 5.26 -0.22 8.45
CA ALA A 551 6.63 0.27 8.32
C ALA A 551 7.16 0.14 6.88
N SER A 552 6.70 -0.87 6.13
CA SER A 552 7.09 -1.11 4.74
C SER A 552 6.36 -0.23 3.73
N SER A 553 5.39 0.59 4.17
CA SER A 553 4.42 1.25 3.29
C SER A 553 3.62 0.30 2.37
N LEU A 554 3.66 -1.01 2.62
CA LEU A 554 2.79 -1.98 1.94
C LEU A 554 1.60 -2.32 2.82
N PRO A 555 0.39 -2.46 2.27
CA PRO A 555 -0.69 -3.11 2.99
C PRO A 555 -0.28 -4.54 3.41
N VAL A 556 -1.00 -5.11 4.37
CA VAL A 556 -0.89 -6.53 4.71
C VAL A 556 -2.04 -7.31 4.06
N PHE A 557 -1.74 -8.51 3.59
CA PHE A 557 -2.67 -9.55 3.19
C PHE A 557 -2.16 -10.87 3.75
N GLU A 558 -2.78 -11.35 4.82
CA GLU A 558 -2.48 -12.66 5.42
C GLU A 558 -3.57 -13.66 5.05
N THR A 559 -3.16 -14.90 4.78
CA THR A 559 -4.07 -16.01 4.51
C THR A 559 -3.70 -17.17 5.41
N THR A 560 -4.61 -17.57 6.29
CA THR A 560 -4.46 -18.69 7.23
C THR A 560 -5.69 -19.58 7.15
N ARG A 561 -5.53 -20.89 7.37
CA ARG A 561 -6.68 -21.83 7.40
C ARG A 561 -7.42 -21.73 8.72
N THR A 562 -8.74 -21.92 8.67
CA THR A 562 -9.55 -22.17 9.88
C THR A 562 -9.57 -23.67 10.19
N SER A 563 -9.92 -24.04 11.43
CA SER A 563 -10.02 -25.45 11.86
C SER A 563 -11.04 -26.24 11.02
N GLU A 564 -12.10 -25.59 10.55
CA GLU A 564 -13.15 -26.19 9.70
C GLU A 564 -12.81 -26.20 8.20
N GLY A 565 -11.58 -25.82 7.83
CA GLY A 565 -11.11 -25.86 6.44
C GLY A 565 -11.46 -24.65 5.57
N GLY A 566 -12.03 -23.60 6.16
CA GLY A 566 -12.15 -22.28 5.54
C GLY A 566 -10.89 -21.42 5.72
N LEU A 567 -11.07 -20.09 5.69
CA LEU A 567 -9.96 -19.14 5.69
C LEU A 567 -10.17 -17.99 6.68
N LEU A 568 -9.10 -17.67 7.42
CA LEU A 568 -8.90 -16.38 8.07
C LEU A 568 -8.03 -15.52 7.17
N LEU A 569 -8.56 -14.37 6.76
CA LEU A 569 -7.86 -13.38 5.96
C LEU A 569 -7.65 -12.11 6.79
N VAL A 570 -6.44 -11.56 6.82
CA VAL A 570 -6.18 -10.24 7.43
C VAL A 570 -5.82 -9.26 6.33
N THR A 571 -6.53 -8.14 6.27
CA THR A 571 -6.23 -7.04 5.35
C THR A 571 -6.14 -5.71 6.10
N GLY A 572 -5.17 -4.86 5.77
CA GLY A 572 -5.05 -3.57 6.43
C GLY A 572 -3.76 -2.85 6.12
N GLY A 573 -3.50 -1.73 6.80
CA GLY A 573 -2.25 -1.00 6.62
C GLY A 573 -2.12 -0.31 5.26
N HIS A 574 -3.23 0.00 4.58
CA HIS A 574 -3.23 0.59 3.24
C HIS A 574 -2.68 2.02 3.14
N ASN A 575 -2.15 2.58 4.23
CA ASN A 575 -1.66 3.93 4.32
C ASN A 575 -2.71 4.97 3.90
N THR A 576 -2.46 5.69 2.80
CA THR A 576 -3.39 6.62 2.15
C THR A 576 -4.22 5.97 1.04
N GLY A 577 -3.87 4.76 0.60
CA GLY A 577 -4.42 4.08 -0.57
C GLY A 577 -5.65 3.20 -0.30
N GLY A 578 -6.17 3.15 0.94
CA GLY A 578 -7.26 2.23 1.30
C GLY A 578 -8.52 2.38 0.46
N PHE A 579 -8.94 3.62 0.16
CA PHE A 579 -10.05 3.85 -0.79
C PHE A 579 -9.63 3.42 -2.20
N ALA A 580 -8.46 3.85 -2.67
CA ALA A 580 -8.03 3.61 -4.03
C ALA A 580 -7.93 2.11 -4.36
N GLN A 581 -7.47 1.29 -3.42
CA GLN A 581 -7.25 -0.15 -3.59
C GLN A 581 -8.42 -1.03 -3.12
N ALA A 582 -9.49 -0.45 -2.55
CA ALA A 582 -10.59 -1.24 -1.99
C ALA A 582 -11.18 -2.29 -2.96
N PRO A 583 -11.47 -1.97 -4.24
CA PRO A 583 -11.96 -2.97 -5.19
C PRO A 583 -10.97 -4.11 -5.47
N VAL A 584 -9.67 -3.84 -5.59
CA VAL A 584 -8.67 -4.88 -5.88
C VAL A 584 -8.35 -5.73 -4.65
N THR A 585 -8.43 -5.16 -3.44
CA THR A 585 -8.39 -5.95 -2.21
C THR A 585 -9.62 -6.86 -2.10
N ALA A 586 -10.82 -6.37 -2.44
CA ALA A 586 -12.02 -7.19 -2.52
C ALA A 586 -11.89 -8.34 -3.53
N GLU A 587 -11.30 -8.07 -4.70
CA GLU A 587 -10.97 -9.11 -5.69
C GLU A 587 -10.00 -10.16 -5.14
N ALA A 588 -8.94 -9.73 -4.45
CA ALA A 588 -7.97 -10.65 -3.84
C ALA A 588 -8.61 -11.54 -2.76
N VAL A 589 -9.50 -10.99 -1.91
CA VAL A 589 -10.27 -11.76 -0.93
C VAL A 589 -11.18 -12.77 -1.63
N ALA A 590 -11.96 -12.31 -2.62
CA ALA A 590 -12.86 -13.20 -3.35
C ALA A 590 -12.10 -14.33 -4.08
N SER A 591 -10.92 -14.06 -4.64
CA SER A 591 -10.08 -15.10 -5.22
C SER A 591 -9.61 -16.13 -4.19
N ALA A 592 -9.18 -15.68 -3.00
CA ALA A 592 -8.81 -16.61 -1.93
C ALA A 592 -9.97 -17.54 -1.55
N LEU A 593 -11.19 -17.00 -1.42
CA LEU A 593 -12.38 -17.80 -1.08
C LEU A 593 -12.84 -18.73 -2.23
N ARG A 594 -12.34 -18.54 -3.46
CA ARG A 594 -12.50 -19.51 -4.56
C ARG A 594 -11.36 -20.54 -4.63
N GLY A 595 -10.40 -20.50 -3.70
CA GLY A 595 -9.17 -21.30 -3.77
C GLY A 595 -8.20 -20.85 -4.87
N GLU A 596 -8.37 -19.64 -5.40
CA GLU A 596 -7.55 -19.07 -6.46
C GLU A 596 -6.49 -18.12 -5.88
N SER A 597 -5.26 -18.21 -6.39
CA SER A 597 -4.20 -17.27 -6.00
C SER A 597 -4.40 -15.91 -6.68
N HIS A 598 -4.24 -14.85 -5.91
CA HIS A 598 -4.10 -13.49 -6.40
C HIS A 598 -2.69 -12.98 -6.06
N PRO A 599 -2.00 -12.20 -6.92
CA PRO A 599 -0.64 -11.73 -6.62
C PRO A 599 -0.50 -11.01 -5.27
N MET A 600 -1.55 -10.30 -4.84
CA MET A 600 -1.59 -9.60 -3.54
C MET A 600 -1.35 -10.52 -2.34
N HIS A 601 -1.73 -11.81 -2.43
CA HIS A 601 -1.50 -12.79 -1.36
C HIS A 601 -0.01 -13.00 -1.06
N ILE A 602 0.85 -12.75 -2.05
CA ILE A 602 2.30 -12.85 -1.93
C ILE A 602 2.90 -11.45 -1.75
N ASP A 603 2.50 -10.50 -2.59
CA ASP A 603 3.12 -9.17 -2.62
C ASP A 603 2.88 -8.37 -1.32
N TYR A 604 1.73 -8.58 -0.67
CA TYR A 604 1.36 -7.96 0.62
C TYR A 604 1.50 -8.93 1.80
N HIS A 605 2.25 -10.02 1.65
CA HIS A 605 2.46 -10.96 2.74
C HIS A 605 3.07 -10.25 3.98
N PRO A 606 2.51 -10.41 5.19
CA PRO A 606 2.91 -9.62 6.38
C PRO A 606 4.40 -9.76 6.72
N ASN A 607 4.97 -10.94 6.49
CA ASN A 607 6.39 -11.20 6.77
C ASN A 607 7.34 -10.83 5.63
N ARG A 608 6.89 -10.18 4.55
CA ARG A 608 7.75 -9.88 3.38
C ARG A 608 9.05 -9.18 3.77
N LEU A 609 8.97 -8.14 4.61
CA LEU A 609 10.14 -7.40 5.06
C LEU A 609 11.04 -8.24 6.00
N ARG A 610 10.45 -9.01 6.92
CA ARG A 610 11.20 -9.92 7.82
C ARG A 610 11.95 -11.01 7.04
N MET A 611 11.30 -11.60 6.04
CA MET A 611 11.90 -12.60 5.13
C MET A 611 13.08 -12.01 4.34
N PHE A 612 12.96 -10.75 3.90
CA PHE A 612 14.06 -10.04 3.27
C PHE A 612 15.27 -9.92 4.20
N TYR A 613 15.08 -9.45 5.44
CA TYR A 613 16.17 -9.30 6.41
C TYR A 613 16.67 -10.63 7.01
N GLY A 614 15.96 -11.74 6.81
CA GLY A 614 16.32 -13.02 7.42
C GLY A 614 16.23 -13.00 8.94
N GLN A 615 15.41 -12.11 9.50
CA GLN A 615 15.10 -12.09 10.92
C GLN A 615 14.33 -13.39 11.24
N LYS A 616 14.80 -14.17 12.22
CA LYS A 616 14.00 -15.25 12.79
C LYS A 616 12.78 -14.61 13.46
N ASP A 617 11.58 -14.98 13.03
CA ASP A 617 10.38 -14.69 13.82
C ASP A 617 10.32 -15.73 14.93
N ALA A 618 10.35 -15.30 16.19
CA ALA A 618 10.17 -16.21 17.33
C ALA A 618 8.79 -16.91 17.34
N ARG A 619 7.88 -16.50 16.45
CA ARG A 619 6.49 -17.00 16.34
C ARG A 619 6.22 -17.86 15.11
N LEU A 620 7.20 -18.08 14.22
CA LEU A 620 7.07 -19.05 13.13
C LEU A 620 7.94 -20.28 13.44
N PRO A 621 7.41 -21.51 13.32
CA PRO A 621 8.26 -22.70 13.42
C PRO A 621 9.30 -22.73 12.27
N GLU A 622 10.46 -23.34 12.57
CA GLU A 622 11.67 -23.36 11.71
C GLU A 622 11.45 -23.93 10.30
#